data_AF-A0A8S0TF39-F1
#
_entry.id   AF-A0A8S0TF39-F1
#
_cell.length_a   1.000
_cell.length_b   1.000
_cell.length_c   1.000
_cell.angle_alpha   90.00
_cell.angle_beta   90.00
_cell.angle_gamma   90.00
#
_symmetry.space_group_name_H-M   'P 1'
#
loop_
_entity.id
_entity.type
_entity.pdbx_description
1 polymer ?
#
loop_
_entity_poly.entity_id
_entity_poly.type
_entity_poly.pdbx_seq_one_letter_code
_entity_poly.pdbx_strand_id
1 'polypeptide(L)'
;MTLIKCLFTMGDIEDAEKMYDEWFSRPDDYDSDSDSDCVPFEEPGLKKRNYLLYCYARKGLFKEAETFFNQMIEAGIKPSPDTWQILANIHTQERRISKALSCLGEAFLAGGKGREGWHPKPQTVTSILEICEEEADMASKDALFEMFKEADLDESTVTYLVTPVPYVGLFS
;
A
#
# COMPACT_ATOMS: atom_id res chain seq x y z
N MET A 1 5.69 4.02 -25.18
CA MET A 1 6.16 3.20 -24.04
C MET A 1 5.87 3.98 -22.77
N THR A 2 4.96 3.50 -21.93
CA THR A 2 4.43 4.24 -20.79
C THR A 2 5.50 4.46 -19.73
N LEU A 3 5.66 5.69 -19.25
CA LEU A 3 6.59 6.15 -18.20
C LEU A 3 6.63 5.19 -16.99
N ILE A 4 5.46 4.61 -16.65
CA ILE A 4 5.24 3.61 -15.60
C ILE A 4 6.17 2.39 -15.74
N LYS A 5 6.55 1.97 -16.95
CA LYS A 5 7.44 0.81 -17.16
C LYS A 5 8.92 1.15 -16.92
N CYS A 6 9.33 2.40 -17.14
CA CYS A 6 10.67 2.88 -16.75
C CYS A 6 10.75 3.11 -15.23
N LEU A 7 9.64 3.48 -14.60
CA LEU A 7 9.52 3.65 -13.15
C LEU A 7 9.71 2.34 -12.36
N PHE A 8 9.41 1.18 -12.96
CA PHE A 8 9.66 -0.11 -12.32
C PHE A 8 11.16 -0.46 -12.20
N THR A 9 12.03 0.21 -12.99
CA THR A 9 13.46 -0.12 -13.07
C THR A 9 14.36 0.80 -12.26
N MET A 10 13.87 1.93 -11.75
CA MET A 10 14.73 2.88 -11.03
C MET A 10 14.70 2.58 -9.53
N GLY A 11 15.82 2.06 -9.05
CA GLY A 11 16.10 1.85 -7.65
C GLY A 11 16.81 3.01 -7.00
N ASP A 12 16.61 4.24 -7.48
CA ASP A 12 17.17 5.45 -6.89
C ASP A 12 16.03 6.32 -6.35
N ILE A 13 16.08 6.62 -5.06
CA ILE A 13 15.05 7.42 -4.37
C ILE A 13 15.21 8.89 -4.73
N GLU A 14 16.44 9.35 -4.96
CA GLU A 14 16.75 10.73 -5.32
C GLU A 14 16.16 11.06 -6.69
N ASP A 15 16.20 10.10 -7.63
CA ASP A 15 15.52 10.21 -8.91
C ASP A 15 13.99 10.19 -8.75
N ALA A 16 13.45 9.38 -7.84
CA ALA A 16 12.00 9.31 -7.60
C ALA A 16 11.46 10.62 -7.00
N GLU A 17 12.17 11.22 -6.05
CA GLU A 17 11.87 12.53 -5.46
C GLU A 17 11.99 13.65 -6.49
N LYS A 18 13.09 13.67 -7.26
CA LYS A 18 13.27 14.66 -8.34
C LYS A 18 12.17 14.56 -9.39
N MET A 19 11.80 13.35 -9.80
CA MET A 19 10.70 13.13 -10.74
C MET A 19 9.35 13.56 -10.13
N TYR A 20 9.16 13.35 -8.83
CA TYR A 20 7.98 13.83 -8.12
C TYR A 20 7.90 15.36 -8.14
N ASP A 21 8.99 16.05 -7.80
CA ASP A 21 9.07 17.51 -7.86
C ASP A 21 8.83 18.03 -9.28
N GLU A 22 9.42 17.38 -10.30
CA GLU A 22 9.17 17.71 -11.71
C GLU A 22 7.71 17.48 -12.13
N TRP A 23 7.04 16.46 -11.59
CA TRP A 23 5.64 16.17 -11.89
C TRP A 23 4.65 17.14 -11.25
N PHE A 24 4.98 17.71 -10.10
CA PHE A 24 4.12 18.66 -9.38
C PHE A 24 4.52 20.13 -9.62
N SER A 25 5.69 20.40 -10.23
CA SER A 25 6.11 21.74 -10.67
C SER A 25 5.56 22.13 -12.05
N ARG A 26 4.99 21.18 -12.80
CA ARG A 26 4.27 21.50 -14.04
C ARG A 26 2.88 22.00 -13.64
N PRO A 27 2.50 23.25 -13.97
CA PRO A 27 1.12 23.68 -13.75
C PRO A 27 0.22 22.73 -14.52
N ASP A 28 -0.72 22.13 -13.80
CA ASP A 28 -1.67 21.20 -14.38
C ASP A 28 -2.31 21.85 -15.61
N ASP A 29 -2.21 21.21 -16.77
CA ASP A 29 -3.00 21.49 -17.96
C ASP A 29 -4.48 21.04 -17.77
N TYR A 30 -4.92 20.96 -16.52
CA TYR A 30 -6.28 20.65 -16.12
C TYR A 30 -7.07 21.96 -16.07
N ASP A 31 -7.83 22.22 -17.13
CA ASP A 31 -8.81 23.30 -17.17
C ASP A 31 -9.68 23.24 -15.89
N SER A 32 -9.63 24.31 -15.11
CA SER A 32 -10.41 24.48 -13.88
C SER A 32 -11.91 24.70 -14.13
N ASP A 33 -12.38 24.48 -15.36
CA ASP A 33 -13.76 24.67 -15.77
C ASP A 33 -14.39 23.32 -16.14
N SER A 34 -14.98 22.64 -15.16
CA SER A 34 -15.93 21.56 -15.43
C SER A 34 -16.76 21.28 -14.18
N ASP A 35 -17.87 22.01 -14.05
CA ASP A 35 -19.10 21.47 -13.47
C ASP A 35 -19.39 20.10 -14.10
N SER A 36 -18.99 19.00 -13.46
CA SER A 36 -19.40 17.67 -13.89
C SER A 36 -19.44 16.71 -12.73
N ASP A 37 -20.64 16.54 -12.20
CA ASP A 37 -21.05 15.32 -11.51
C ASP A 37 -20.77 14.12 -12.43
N CYS A 38 -19.63 13.43 -12.29
CA CYS A 38 -19.49 11.96 -12.41
C CYS A 38 -18.03 11.45 -12.43
N VAL A 39 -17.82 10.42 -11.60
CA VAL A 39 -16.74 9.41 -11.48
C VAL A 39 -15.40 9.84 -10.84
N PRO A 40 -15.07 9.38 -9.61
CA PRO A 40 -13.73 9.49 -9.04
C PRO A 40 -12.84 8.41 -9.65
N PHE A 41 -12.34 8.63 -10.87
CA PHE A 41 -11.29 7.81 -11.44
C PHE A 41 -9.96 8.33 -10.90
N GLU A 42 -9.36 7.57 -9.96
CA GLU A 42 -8.14 7.89 -9.20
C GLU A 42 -7.29 9.01 -9.79
N GLU A 43 -7.22 10.15 -9.09
CA GLU A 43 -6.43 11.27 -9.57
C GLU A 43 -5.02 10.80 -9.92
N PRO A 44 -4.48 11.17 -11.11
CA PRO A 44 -3.13 10.81 -11.51
C PRO A 44 -2.08 11.21 -10.47
N GLY A 45 -2.39 12.18 -9.59
CA GLY A 45 -1.59 12.53 -8.42
C GLY A 45 -1.51 11.44 -7.34
N LEU A 46 -2.58 10.71 -7.04
CA LEU A 46 -2.56 9.66 -6.00
C LEU A 46 -1.67 8.48 -6.41
N LYS A 47 -1.71 8.06 -7.68
CA LYS A 47 -0.83 7.00 -8.19
C LYS A 47 0.65 7.38 -8.08
N LYS A 48 0.99 8.63 -8.41
CA LYS A 48 2.36 9.17 -8.27
C LYS A 48 2.80 9.18 -6.81
N ARG A 49 1.93 9.59 -5.89
CA ARG A 49 2.18 9.59 -4.44
C ARG A 49 2.39 8.18 -3.88
N ASN A 50 1.53 7.24 -4.25
CA ASN A 50 1.67 5.83 -3.84
C ASN A 50 2.97 5.22 -4.34
N TYR A 51 3.40 5.59 -5.55
CA TYR A 51 4.70 5.17 -6.06
C TYR A 51 5.85 5.70 -5.19
N LEU A 52 5.83 6.98 -4.81
CA LEU A 52 6.87 7.54 -3.93
C LEU A 52 6.87 6.86 -2.55
N LEU A 53 5.70 6.63 -1.94
CA LEU A 53 5.56 5.85 -0.70
C LEU A 53 6.17 4.45 -0.84
N TYR A 54 5.90 3.77 -1.96
CA TYR A 54 6.47 2.46 -2.24
C TYR A 54 8.00 2.51 -2.38
N CYS A 55 8.56 3.54 -3.02
CA CYS A 55 10.00 3.72 -3.12
C CYS A 55 10.65 3.94 -1.74
N TYR A 56 10.07 4.77 -0.87
CA TYR A 56 10.54 4.92 0.50
C TYR A 56 10.51 3.59 1.26
N ALA A 57 9.41 2.84 1.15
CA ALA A 57 9.28 1.51 1.76
C ALA A 57 10.40 0.56 1.29
N ARG A 58 10.64 0.49 -0.03
CA ARG A 58 11.67 -0.41 -0.60
C ARG A 58 13.09 -0.04 -0.18
N LYS A 59 13.32 1.22 0.18
CA LYS A 59 14.63 1.74 0.63
C LYS A 59 14.81 1.69 2.14
N GLY A 60 13.79 1.30 2.91
CA GLY A 60 13.83 1.33 4.37
C GLY A 60 13.72 2.75 4.96
N LEU A 61 13.32 3.73 4.16
CA LEU A 61 13.14 5.14 4.56
C LEU A 61 11.76 5.34 5.18
N PHE A 62 11.49 4.62 6.27
CA PHE A 62 10.15 4.49 6.84
C PHE A 62 9.65 5.78 7.50
N LYS A 63 10.54 6.58 8.08
CA LYS A 63 10.19 7.86 8.70
C LYS A 63 9.78 8.88 7.65
N GLU A 64 10.50 8.90 6.53
CA GLU A 64 10.23 9.72 5.36
C GLU A 64 8.87 9.31 4.74
N ALA A 65 8.61 8.00 4.64
CA ALA A 65 7.32 7.49 4.19
C ALA A 65 6.15 7.92 5.10
N GLU A 66 6.28 7.79 6.43
CA GLU A 66 5.26 8.25 7.38
C GLU A 66 5.06 9.77 7.29
N THR A 67 6.15 10.54 7.17
CA THR A 67 6.09 12.01 7.06
C THR A 67 5.36 12.42 5.79
N PHE A 68 5.71 11.82 4.65
CA PHE A 68 5.08 12.08 3.36
C PHE A 68 3.60 11.66 3.38
N PHE A 69 3.28 10.51 3.97
CA PHE A 69 1.90 10.08 4.15
C PHE A 69 1.09 11.09 4.95
N ASN A 70 1.62 11.61 6.07
CA ASN A 70 0.95 12.63 6.87
C ASN A 70 0.72 13.92 6.07
N GLN A 71 1.70 14.36 5.28
CA GLN A 71 1.53 15.51 4.36
C GLN A 71 0.41 15.28 3.35
N MET A 72 0.26 14.05 2.83
CA MET A 72 -0.86 13.72 1.95
C MET A 72 -2.21 13.92 2.65
N ILE A 73 -2.35 13.42 3.89
CA ILE A 73 -3.56 13.58 4.69
C ILE A 73 -3.85 15.05 5.01
N GLU A 74 -2.84 15.82 5.42
CA GLU A 74 -2.95 17.25 5.71
C GLU A 74 -3.38 18.06 4.49
N ALA A 75 -2.95 17.65 3.30
CA ALA A 75 -3.40 18.22 2.03
C ALA A 75 -4.81 17.76 1.59
N GLY A 76 -5.52 16.99 2.43
CA GLY A 76 -6.88 16.51 2.13
C GLY A 76 -6.94 15.36 1.13
N ILE A 77 -5.80 14.75 0.80
CA ILE A 77 -5.74 13.63 -0.15
C ILE A 77 -6.21 12.37 0.55
N LYS A 78 -7.32 11.81 0.10
CA LYS A 78 -7.87 10.57 0.65
C LYS A 78 -7.02 9.36 0.20
N PRO A 79 -6.47 8.56 1.14
CA PRO A 79 -5.77 7.33 0.79
C PRO A 79 -6.68 6.31 0.13
N SER A 80 -6.16 5.64 -0.89
CA SER A 80 -6.79 4.43 -1.47
C SER A 80 -6.41 3.18 -0.66
N PRO A 81 -7.10 2.04 -0.85
CA PRO A 81 -6.72 0.77 -0.25
C PRO A 81 -5.25 0.40 -0.51
N ASP A 82 -4.75 0.67 -1.71
CA ASP A 82 -3.33 0.44 -2.07
C ASP A 82 -2.38 1.33 -1.28
N THR A 83 -2.80 2.54 -0.92
CA THR A 83 -2.01 3.45 -0.08
C THR A 83 -1.83 2.84 1.31
N TRP A 84 -2.94 2.39 1.90
CA TRP A 84 -2.94 1.71 3.19
C TRP A 84 -2.14 0.40 3.17
N GLN A 85 -2.19 -0.34 2.07
CA GLN A 85 -1.37 -1.54 1.87
C GLN A 85 0.13 -1.25 1.90
N ILE A 86 0.56 -0.14 1.31
CA ILE A 86 1.98 0.28 1.35
C ILE A 86 2.38 0.60 2.79
N LEU A 87 1.55 1.34 3.53
CA LEU A 87 1.79 1.67 4.94
C LEU A 87 1.80 0.41 5.83
N ALA A 88 0.90 -0.54 5.58
CA ALA A 88 0.91 -1.83 6.27
C ALA A 88 2.23 -2.57 6.05
N ASN A 89 2.75 -2.58 4.82
CA ASN A 89 4.04 -3.19 4.50
C ASN A 89 5.21 -2.48 5.20
N ILE A 90 5.22 -1.14 5.22
CA ILE A 90 6.22 -0.34 5.96
C ILE A 90 6.24 -0.74 7.44
N HIS A 91 5.08 -0.73 8.10
CA HIS A 91 4.99 -1.10 9.51
C HIS A 91 5.33 -2.56 9.78
N THR A 92 5.03 -3.46 8.86
CA THR A 92 5.45 -4.86 8.95
C THR A 92 6.97 -4.98 8.93
N GLN A 93 7.65 -4.27 8.02
CA GLN A 93 9.12 -4.27 7.93
C GLN A 93 9.79 -3.66 9.16
N GLU A 94 9.12 -2.75 9.86
CA GLU A 94 9.56 -2.20 11.14
C GLU A 94 9.15 -3.04 12.36
N ARG A 95 8.54 -4.22 12.16
CA ARG A 95 7.98 -5.08 13.21
C ARG A 95 6.92 -4.37 14.08
N ARG A 96 6.26 -3.34 13.55
CA ARG A 96 5.15 -2.63 14.20
C ARG A 96 3.81 -3.28 13.83
N ILE A 97 3.63 -4.57 14.15
CA ILE A 97 2.49 -5.40 13.66
C ILE A 97 1.13 -4.79 14.01
N SER A 98 0.95 -4.26 15.22
CA SER A 98 -0.30 -3.59 15.60
C SER A 98 -0.67 -2.43 14.65
N LYS A 99 0.32 -1.63 14.21
CA LYS A 99 0.08 -0.57 13.22
C LYS A 99 -0.17 -1.14 11.82
N ALA A 100 0.55 -2.20 11.44
CA ALA A 100 0.33 -2.86 10.16
C ALA A 100 -1.11 -3.39 10.03
N LEU A 101 -1.62 -4.04 11.08
CA LEU A 101 -3.02 -4.49 11.15
C LEU A 101 -3.99 -3.32 11.08
N SER A 102 -3.73 -2.22 11.82
CA SER A 102 -4.55 -1.00 11.72
C SER A 102 -4.66 -0.49 10.28
N CYS A 103 -3.54 -0.45 9.54
CA CYS A 103 -3.55 -0.07 8.13
C CYS A 103 -4.33 -1.05 7.24
N LEU A 104 -4.23 -2.37 7.48
CA LEU A 104 -5.04 -3.34 6.76
C LEU A 104 -6.53 -3.15 7.01
N GLY A 105 -6.93 -2.83 8.25
CA GLY A 105 -8.31 -2.48 8.58
C GLY A 105 -8.81 -1.29 7.75
N GLU A 106 -8.03 -0.22 7.67
CA GLU A 106 -8.36 0.94 6.83
C GLU A 106 -8.43 0.58 5.33
N ALA A 107 -7.55 -0.31 4.86
CA ALA A 107 -7.59 -0.79 3.47
C ALA A 107 -8.88 -1.55 3.14
N PHE A 108 -9.33 -2.45 4.04
CA PHE A 108 -10.60 -3.16 3.89
C PHE A 108 -11.80 -2.21 3.96
N LEU A 109 -11.77 -1.20 4.85
CA LEU A 109 -12.83 -0.19 4.93
C LEU A 109 -12.93 0.65 3.65
N ALA A 110 -11.78 1.03 3.07
CA ALA A 110 -11.74 1.83 1.85
C ALA A 110 -12.03 1.03 0.57
N GLY A 111 -11.75 -0.27 0.57
CA GLY A 111 -11.76 -1.12 -0.62
C GLY A 111 -12.97 -2.04 -0.78
N GLY A 112 -13.89 -2.03 0.19
CA GLY A 112 -15.06 -2.89 0.18
C GLY A 112 -14.76 -4.33 0.61
N LYS A 113 -15.82 -5.12 0.75
CA LYS A 113 -15.80 -6.48 1.31
C LYS A 113 -16.18 -7.53 0.27
N GLY A 114 -15.90 -8.79 0.60
CA GLY A 114 -16.30 -9.93 -0.21
C GLY A 114 -15.41 -10.15 -1.42
N ARG A 115 -15.88 -11.01 -2.33
CA ARG A 115 -15.12 -11.48 -3.50
C ARG A 115 -14.59 -10.37 -4.42
N GLU A 116 -15.38 -9.31 -4.60
CA GLU A 116 -15.03 -8.16 -5.45
C GLU A 116 -14.41 -7.00 -4.66
N GLY A 117 -14.27 -7.14 -3.34
CA GLY A 117 -13.62 -6.18 -2.47
C GLY A 117 -12.10 -6.17 -2.63
N TRP A 118 -11.46 -5.28 -1.89
CA TRP A 118 -10.01 -5.21 -1.85
C TRP A 118 -9.41 -6.37 -1.04
N HIS A 119 -8.29 -6.90 -1.53
CA HIS A 119 -7.56 -7.99 -0.89
C HIS A 119 -6.11 -7.59 -0.65
N PRO A 120 -5.52 -7.97 0.50
CA PRO A 120 -4.13 -7.68 0.76
C PRO A 120 -3.19 -8.46 -0.17
N LYS A 121 -1.97 -7.96 -0.32
CA LYS A 121 -0.93 -8.70 -1.05
C LYS A 121 -0.47 -9.90 -0.23
N PRO A 122 -0.35 -11.10 -0.83
CA PRO A 122 0.10 -12.30 -0.11
C PRO A 122 1.44 -12.12 0.59
N GLN A 123 2.35 -11.34 0.01
CA GLN A 123 3.65 -11.05 0.64
C GLN A 123 3.49 -10.35 1.99
N THR A 124 2.58 -9.36 2.11
CA THR A 124 2.37 -8.65 3.37
C THR A 124 1.74 -9.56 4.42
N VAL A 125 0.77 -10.40 4.03
CA VAL A 125 0.15 -11.39 4.93
C VAL A 125 1.19 -12.39 5.42
N THR A 126 2.01 -12.93 4.51
CA THR A 126 3.10 -13.87 4.84
C THR A 126 4.07 -13.26 5.84
N SER A 127 4.58 -12.05 5.59
CA SER A 127 5.53 -11.38 6.49
C SER A 127 4.94 -11.08 7.87
N ILE A 128 3.66 -10.69 7.95
CA ILE A 128 2.99 -10.50 9.25
C ILE A 128 2.92 -11.83 10.00
N LEU A 129 2.51 -12.92 9.34
CA LEU A 129 2.40 -14.25 9.95
C LEU A 129 3.76 -14.76 10.43
N GLU A 130 4.81 -14.60 9.63
CA GLU A 130 6.19 -14.97 10.00
C GLU A 130 6.63 -14.24 11.27
N ILE A 131 6.43 -12.92 11.34
CA ILE A 131 6.80 -12.12 12.53
C ILE A 131 5.97 -12.55 13.75
N CYS A 132 4.66 -12.76 13.60
CA CYS A 132 3.82 -13.24 14.69
C CYS A 132 4.28 -14.60 15.23
N GLU A 133 4.73 -15.50 14.35
CA GLU A 133 5.25 -16.81 14.75
C GLU A 133 6.60 -16.70 15.47
N GLU A 134 7.51 -15.88 14.96
CA GLU A 134 8.80 -15.58 15.60
C GLU A 134 8.62 -14.99 17.01
N GLU A 135 7.65 -14.09 17.17
CA GLU A 135 7.40 -13.37 18.43
C GLU A 135 6.38 -14.09 19.33
N ALA A 136 5.85 -15.24 18.90
CA ALA A 136 4.75 -15.95 19.55
C ALA A 136 3.52 -15.06 19.82
N ASP A 137 3.29 -14.07 18.97
CA ASP A 137 2.16 -13.13 19.04
C ASP A 137 0.90 -13.73 18.42
N MET A 138 0.27 -14.62 19.19
CA MET A 138 -1.01 -15.24 18.82
C MET A 138 -2.14 -14.21 18.72
N ALA A 139 -2.06 -13.11 19.47
CA ALA A 139 -3.11 -12.09 19.47
C ALA A 139 -3.17 -11.34 18.13
N SER A 140 -2.01 -10.95 17.58
CA SER A 140 -1.93 -10.33 16.26
C SER A 140 -2.28 -11.30 15.14
N LYS A 141 -1.88 -12.58 15.28
CA LYS A 141 -2.28 -13.64 14.33
C LYS A 141 -3.79 -13.82 14.29
N ASP A 142 -4.43 -13.94 15.46
CA ASP A 142 -5.89 -14.08 15.56
C ASP A 142 -6.61 -12.84 15.02
N ALA A 143 -6.12 -11.64 15.34
CA ALA A 143 -6.68 -10.39 14.82
C ALA A 143 -6.64 -10.32 13.29
N LEU A 144 -5.57 -10.80 12.66
CA LEU A 144 -5.48 -10.86 11.20
C LEU A 144 -6.55 -11.80 10.60
N PHE A 145 -6.77 -12.97 11.21
CA PHE A 145 -7.80 -13.90 10.76
C PHE A 145 -9.21 -13.38 11.01
N GLU A 146 -9.45 -12.67 12.12
CA GLU A 146 -10.72 -11.98 12.36
C GLU A 146 -10.97 -10.90 11.30
N MET A 147 -9.95 -10.13 10.90
CA MET A 147 -10.08 -9.18 9.78
C MET A 147 -10.51 -9.87 8.48
N PHE A 148 -9.95 -11.03 8.14
CA PHE A 148 -10.37 -11.78 6.95
C PHE A 148 -11.83 -12.22 7.02
N LYS A 149 -12.31 -12.63 8.20
CA LYS A 149 -13.73 -12.97 8.41
C LYS A 149 -14.62 -11.74 8.29
N GLU A 150 -14.25 -10.63 8.93
CA GLU A 150 -15.00 -9.38 8.87
C GLU A 150 -15.07 -8.79 7.47
N ALA A 151 -14.03 -9.00 6.66
CA ALA A 151 -13.97 -8.63 5.26
C ALA A 151 -14.74 -9.59 4.33
N ASP A 152 -15.36 -10.65 4.87
CA ASP A 152 -16.11 -11.67 4.12
C ASP A 152 -15.26 -12.35 3.04
N LEU A 153 -13.99 -12.60 3.34
CA LEU A 153 -13.10 -13.31 2.43
C LEU A 153 -13.47 -14.79 2.38
N ASP A 154 -13.63 -15.33 1.17
CA ASP A 154 -13.92 -16.74 1.00
C ASP A 154 -12.68 -17.61 1.34
N GLU A 155 -12.93 -18.87 1.69
CA GLU A 155 -11.89 -19.81 2.10
C GLU A 155 -10.76 -19.97 1.06
N SER A 156 -11.07 -19.89 -0.23
CA SER A 156 -10.06 -20.02 -1.29
C SER A 156 -9.14 -18.80 -1.34
N THR A 157 -9.70 -17.61 -1.14
CA THR A 157 -8.94 -16.35 -1.02
C THR A 157 -8.06 -16.36 0.23
N VAL A 158 -8.60 -16.75 1.40
CA VAL A 158 -7.81 -16.87 2.63
C VAL A 158 -6.66 -17.86 2.45
N THR A 159 -6.93 -19.03 1.86
CA THR A 159 -5.90 -20.03 1.56
C THR A 159 -4.80 -19.45 0.66
N TYR A 160 -5.17 -18.73 -0.40
CA TYR A 160 -4.21 -18.07 -1.27
C TYR A 160 -3.34 -17.03 -0.52
N LEU A 161 -3.92 -16.27 0.40
CA LEU A 161 -3.21 -15.24 1.15
C LEU A 161 -2.21 -15.80 2.18
N VAL A 162 -2.55 -16.92 2.83
CA VAL A 162 -1.72 -17.52 3.91
C VAL A 162 -0.80 -18.62 3.42
N THR A 163 -0.91 -19.04 2.16
CA THR A 163 0.02 -20.01 1.58
C THR A 163 1.37 -19.31 1.34
N PRO A 164 2.47 -19.82 1.91
CA PRO A 164 3.79 -19.26 1.67
C PRO A 164 4.07 -19.28 0.17
N VAL A 165 4.37 -18.12 -0.41
CA VAL A 165 4.82 -18.07 -1.80
C VAL A 165 6.14 -18.85 -1.87
N PRO A 166 6.23 -19.95 -2.63
CA PRO A 166 7.49 -20.67 -2.75
C PRO A 166 8.53 -19.67 -3.26
N TYR A 167 9.60 -19.47 -2.49
CA TYR A 167 10.74 -18.66 -2.90
C TYR A 167 11.30 -19.21 -4.20
N VAL A 168 10.86 -18.67 -5.34
CA VAL A 168 11.53 -18.85 -6.62
C VAL A 168 12.69 -17.88 -6.58
N GLY A 169 13.89 -18.39 -6.28
CA GLY A 169 15.10 -17.60 -6.19
C GLY A 169 15.31 -16.72 -7.44
N LEU A 170 15.12 -15.42 -7.29
CA LEU A 170 15.49 -14.40 -8.26
C LEU A 170 16.13 -13.21 -7.53
N PHE A 171 17.22 -13.51 -6.82
CA PHE A 171 18.30 -12.55 -6.60
C PHE A 171 19.61 -13.28 -6.88
N SER A 172 20.04 -13.19 -8.13
CA SER A 172 21.40 -13.44 -8.60
C SER A 172 21.71 -12.43 -9.68
#